data_AF-B0VUL6-F1
#
_entry.id   AF-B0VUL6-F1
#
_cell.length_a   1.000
_cell.length_b   1.000
_cell.length_c   1.000
_cell.angle_alpha   90.00
_cell.angle_beta   90.00
_cell.angle_gamma   90.00
#
_symmetry.space_group_name_H-M   'P 1'
#
loop_
_entity.id
_entity.type
_entity.pdbx_description
1 polymer ?
#
loop_
_entity_poly.entity_id
_entity_poly.type
_entity_poly.pdbx_seq_one_letter_code
_entity_poly.pdbx_strand_id
1 'polypeptide(L)'
;MNTQDQTPKTELEEQQAENQQAINPDVETIELDKPIKMGSIEIAKLDIRKPNVMALQGVKITDLMQGDVSAICTVIPRVSNPTLTKAQINQLEPSDLAQIGAALILFLQPSSVRAAILQQQ
;
A
#
# COMPACT_ATOMS: atom_id res chain seq x y z
N MET A 1 -10.03 51.49 21.40
CA MET A 1 -10.47 50.22 22.00
C MET A 1 -10.27 49.17 20.92
N ASN A 2 -9.09 48.53 20.91
CA ASN A 2 -8.91 47.10 21.26
C ASN A 2 -9.43 46.15 20.17
N THR A 3 -8.73 45.11 19.71
CA THR A 3 -7.38 44.61 19.92
C THR A 3 -7.10 43.64 18.76
N GLN A 4 -5.83 43.43 18.50
CA GLN A 4 -5.20 42.35 17.75
C GLN A 4 -5.90 40.98 17.88
N ASP A 5 -5.90 40.21 16.79
CA ASP A 5 -5.27 38.87 16.67
C ASP A 5 -5.67 38.27 15.31
N GLN A 6 -4.79 38.26 14.32
CA GLN A 6 -3.91 37.12 13.98
C GLN A 6 -4.63 35.76 13.98
N THR A 7 -5.00 35.27 12.80
CA THR A 7 -4.45 34.00 12.27
C THR A 7 -4.84 33.80 10.79
N PRO A 8 -3.96 34.11 9.82
CA PRO A 8 -4.00 33.53 8.48
C PRO A 8 -3.13 32.26 8.44
N LYS A 9 -3.28 31.36 9.42
CA LYS A 9 -2.39 30.18 9.57
C LYS A 9 -3.07 28.86 9.18
N THR A 10 -4.39 28.82 9.04
CA THR A 10 -5.11 27.56 8.80
C THR A 10 -5.05 27.10 7.34
N GLU A 11 -5.08 28.00 6.35
CA GLU A 11 -5.08 27.61 4.93
C GLU A 11 -3.73 27.06 4.42
N LEU A 12 -2.61 27.48 5.03
CA LEU A 12 -1.27 27.02 4.64
C LEU A 12 -0.98 25.58 5.11
N GLU A 13 -1.63 25.11 6.19
CA GLU A 13 -1.46 23.76 6.71
C GLU A 13 -2.32 22.75 5.93
N GLU A 14 -3.50 23.16 5.48
CA GLU A 14 -4.40 22.34 4.64
C GLU A 14 -3.84 22.14 3.22
N GLN A 15 -3.27 23.19 2.60
CA GLN A 15 -2.63 23.08 1.29
C GLN A 15 -1.28 22.34 1.32
N GLN A 16 -0.65 22.18 2.48
CA GLN A 16 0.54 21.33 2.62
C GLN A 16 0.20 19.84 2.70
N ALA A 17 -0.98 19.47 3.20
CA ALA A 17 -1.46 18.10 3.24
C ALA A 17 -1.86 17.59 1.84
N GLU A 18 -2.47 18.43 1.01
CA GLU A 18 -2.86 18.07 -0.38
C GLU A 18 -1.64 17.95 -1.31
N ASN A 19 -0.58 18.75 -1.10
CA ASN A 19 0.65 18.68 -1.89
C ASN A 19 1.62 17.55 -1.47
N GLN A 20 1.31 16.79 -0.42
CA GLN A 20 2.08 15.61 0.01
C GLN A 20 1.56 14.28 -0.54
N GLN A 21 0.43 14.29 -1.26
CA GLN A 21 0.08 13.22 -2.20
C GLN A 21 0.95 13.32 -3.46
N ALA A 22 2.26 13.47 -3.28
CA ALA A 22 3.21 13.06 -4.30
C ALA A 22 2.92 11.57 -4.52
N ILE A 23 2.37 11.22 -5.69
CA ILE A 23 2.19 9.84 -6.12
C ILE A 23 3.54 9.15 -5.96
N ASN A 24 3.75 8.48 -4.82
CA ASN A 24 4.98 7.73 -4.60
C ASN A 24 4.83 6.52 -5.49
N PRO A 25 5.58 6.41 -6.60
CA PRO A 25 5.41 5.28 -7.50
C PRO A 25 5.71 3.98 -6.76
N ASP A 26 6.41 3.98 -5.63
CA ASP A 26 6.76 2.78 -4.90
C ASP A 26 5.77 2.40 -3.79
N VAL A 27 4.55 2.97 -3.79
CA VAL A 27 3.46 2.59 -2.88
C VAL A 27 2.13 2.50 -3.65
N GLU A 28 1.39 1.42 -3.42
CA GLU A 28 0.04 1.18 -3.96
C GLU A 28 -0.93 1.05 -2.78
N THR A 29 -1.95 1.90 -2.71
CA THR A 29 -2.99 1.81 -1.68
C THR A 29 -4.14 0.95 -2.18
N ILE A 30 -4.44 -0.12 -1.45
CA ILE A 30 -5.52 -1.06 -1.76
C ILE A 30 -6.65 -0.86 -0.76
N GLU A 31 -7.86 -0.62 -1.27
CA GLU A 31 -9.08 -0.63 -0.46
C GLU A 31 -9.54 -2.07 -0.29
N LEU A 32 -9.72 -2.51 0.95
CA LEU A 32 -10.14 -3.86 1.27
C LEU A 32 -11.66 -3.96 1.14
N ASP A 33 -12.14 -4.93 0.38
CA ASP A 33 -13.56 -5.23 0.26
C ASP A 33 -14.17 -5.57 1.63
N LYS A 34 -13.37 -6.20 2.49
CA LYS A 34 -13.72 -6.53 3.86
C LYS A 34 -12.68 -5.98 4.85
N PRO A 35 -13.06 -5.06 5.72
CA PRO A 35 -12.15 -4.53 6.72
C PRO A 35 -11.61 -5.61 7.66
N ILE A 36 -10.31 -5.56 7.92
CA ILE A 36 -9.63 -6.45 8.87
C ILE A 36 -9.67 -5.84 10.27
N LYS A 37 -9.98 -6.63 11.29
CA LYS A 37 -9.93 -6.17 12.68
C LYS A 37 -8.52 -6.27 13.26
N MET A 38 -8.06 -5.17 13.86
CA MET A 38 -6.82 -5.07 14.62
C MET A 38 -7.14 -4.51 16.02
N GLY A 39 -7.56 -5.40 16.92
CA GLY A 39 -8.07 -5.01 18.24
C GLY A 39 -9.37 -4.22 18.08
N SER A 40 -9.34 -2.94 18.45
CA SER A 40 -10.46 -2.00 18.33
C SER A 40 -10.47 -1.23 17.01
N ILE A 41 -9.46 -1.38 16.17
CA ILE A 41 -9.31 -0.65 14.90
C ILE A 41 -9.74 -1.55 13.74
N GLU A 42 -10.45 -0.99 12.78
CA GLU A 42 -10.75 -1.64 11.51
C GLU A 42 -9.86 -1.06 10.42
N ILE A 43 -9.20 -1.96 9.69
CA ILE A 43 -8.31 -1.63 8.58
C ILE A 43 -9.13 -1.80 7.31
N ALA A 44 -9.57 -0.70 6.72
CA ALA A 44 -10.28 -0.69 5.45
C ALA A 44 -9.35 -0.41 4.25
N LYS A 45 -8.13 0.06 4.49
CA LYS A 45 -7.13 0.37 3.46
C LYS A 45 -5.77 -0.15 3.86
N LEU A 46 -5.00 -0.60 2.88
CA LEU A 46 -3.69 -1.19 3.06
C LEU A 46 -2.72 -0.60 2.03
N ASP A 47 -1.65 0.02 2.51
CA ASP A 47 -0.57 0.49 1.63
C ASP A 47 0.42 -0.65 1.40
N ILE A 48 0.61 -1.04 0.14
CA ILE A 48 1.62 -2.01 -0.29
C ILE A 48 2.80 -1.25 -0.87
N ARG A 49 3.95 -1.38 -0.21
CA ARG A 49 5.21 -0.77 -0.67
C ARG A 49 5.93 -1.70 -1.63
N LYS A 50 6.71 -1.13 -2.54
CA LYS A 50 7.62 -1.87 -3.40
C LYS A 50 8.56 -2.76 -2.57
N PRO A 51 8.59 -4.08 -2.81
CA PRO A 51 9.44 -4.99 -2.07
C PRO A 51 10.93 -4.72 -2.34
N ASN A 52 11.73 -4.67 -1.28
CA ASN A 52 13.19 -4.72 -1.38
C ASN A 52 13.69 -6.17 -1.33
N VAL A 53 15.00 -6.39 -1.54
CA VAL A 53 15.60 -7.74 -1.56
C VAL A 53 15.36 -8.49 -0.24
N MET A 54 15.42 -7.81 0.90
CA MET A 54 15.19 -8.43 2.21
C MET A 54 13.73 -8.87 2.38
N ALA A 55 12.77 -8.10 1.85
CA ALA A 55 11.36 -8.45 1.87
C ALA A 55 11.06 -9.72 1.07
N LEU A 56 11.84 -10.01 0.03
CA LEU A 56 11.69 -11.20 -0.82
C LEU A 56 12.45 -12.43 -0.30
N GLN A 57 13.24 -12.29 0.77
CA GLN A 57 14.06 -13.38 1.28
C GLN A 57 13.20 -14.60 1.67
N GLY A 58 13.59 -15.77 1.17
CA GLY A 58 12.89 -17.04 1.42
C GLY A 58 11.72 -17.32 0.47
N VAL A 59 11.50 -16.47 -0.54
CA VAL A 59 10.47 -16.65 -1.57
C VAL A 59 11.14 -16.64 -2.94
N LYS A 60 10.71 -17.51 -3.87
CA LYS A 60 11.18 -17.42 -5.26
C LYS A 60 10.44 -16.28 -5.96
N ILE A 61 11.20 -15.44 -6.67
CA ILE A 61 10.62 -14.30 -7.41
C ILE A 61 9.58 -14.79 -8.43
N THR A 62 9.83 -15.94 -9.07
CA THR A 62 8.91 -16.56 -10.02
C THR A 62 7.55 -16.87 -9.42
N ASP A 63 7.51 -17.26 -8.15
CA ASP A 63 6.26 -17.66 -7.48
C ASP A 63 5.39 -16.40 -7.26
N LEU A 64 6.01 -15.27 -6.90
CA LEU A 64 5.31 -13.98 -6.84
C LEU A 64 4.81 -13.53 -8.22
N MET A 65 5.64 -13.65 -9.26
CA MET A 65 5.25 -13.29 -10.62
C MET A 65 4.08 -14.13 -11.16
N GLN A 66 3.93 -15.37 -10.68
CA GLN A 66 2.84 -16.27 -11.04
C GLN A 66 1.61 -16.13 -10.12
N GLY A 67 1.67 -15.24 -9.12
CA GLY A 67 0.58 -15.03 -8.19
C GLY A 67 0.41 -16.16 -7.17
N ASP A 68 1.49 -16.86 -6.80
CA ASP A 68 1.41 -17.92 -5.78
C ASP A 68 0.97 -17.33 -4.44
N VAL A 69 -0.12 -17.90 -3.91
CA VAL A 69 -0.77 -17.45 -2.67
C VAL A 69 0.17 -17.55 -1.47
N SER A 70 0.98 -18.61 -1.39
CA SER A 70 1.87 -18.82 -0.23
C SER A 70 3.02 -17.81 -0.25
N ALA A 71 3.58 -17.53 -1.43
CA ALA A 71 4.58 -16.51 -1.66
C ALA A 71 4.06 -15.11 -1.30
N ILE A 72 2.88 -14.75 -1.78
CA ILE A 72 2.23 -13.46 -1.49
C ILE A 72 2.01 -13.31 0.02
N CYS A 73 1.37 -14.28 0.67
CA CYS A 73 1.13 -14.27 2.12
C CYS A 73 2.40 -14.15 2.96
N THR A 74 3.54 -14.65 2.47
CA THR A 74 4.83 -14.53 3.15
C THR A 74 5.41 -13.12 3.05
N VAL A 75 5.17 -12.42 1.94
CA VAL A 75 5.73 -11.09 1.67
C VAL A 75 4.86 -9.99 2.26
N ILE A 76 3.53 -10.12 2.26
CA ILE A 76 2.58 -9.09 2.72
C ILE A 76 3.00 -8.42 4.04
N PRO A 77 3.34 -9.14 5.14
CA PRO A 77 3.69 -8.50 6.41
C PRO A 77 4.90 -7.55 6.32
N ARG A 78 5.78 -7.77 5.34
CA ARG A 78 7.06 -7.05 5.20
C ARG A 78 6.92 -5.76 4.40
N VAL A 79 5.85 -5.65 3.61
CA VAL A 79 5.64 -4.56 2.66
C VAL A 79 4.33 -3.81 2.87
N SER A 80 3.45 -4.33 3.72
CA SER A 80 2.17 -3.71 4.05
C SER A 80 2.28 -2.70 5.19
N ASN A 81 1.48 -1.64 5.09
CA ASN A 81 1.22 -0.68 6.16
C ASN A 81 -0.29 -0.40 6.24
N PRO A 82 -0.95 -0.66 7.38
CA PRO A 82 -0.39 -1.27 8.59
C PRO A 82 0.10 -2.71 8.36
N THR A 83 1.12 -3.14 9.13
CA THR A 83 1.65 -4.50 9.04
C THR A 83 0.61 -5.53 9.46
N LEU A 84 0.32 -6.49 8.59
CA LEU A 84 -0.61 -7.57 8.89
C LEU A 84 0.07 -8.77 9.54
N THR A 85 -0.58 -9.35 10.54
CA THR A 85 -0.22 -10.65 11.11
C THR A 85 -0.71 -11.80 10.23
N LYS A 86 -0.15 -13.00 10.42
CA LYS A 86 -0.63 -14.21 9.72
C LYS A 86 -2.13 -14.46 9.92
N ALA A 87 -2.65 -14.22 11.13
CA ALA A 87 -4.07 -14.40 11.43
C ALA A 87 -4.96 -13.39 10.70
N GLN A 88 -4.47 -12.19 10.45
CA GLN A 88 -5.17 -11.15 9.69
C GLN A 88 -5.11 -11.42 8.19
N ILE A 89 -3.98 -11.89 7.67
CA ILE A 89 -3.84 -12.31 6.27
C ILE A 89 -4.82 -13.45 5.94
N ASN A 90 -5.01 -14.40 6.86
CA ASN A 90 -6.00 -15.47 6.70
C ASN A 90 -7.46 -14.99 6.68
N GLN A 91 -7.73 -13.74 7.03
CA GLN A 91 -9.07 -13.13 6.97
C GLN A 91 -9.31 -12.32 5.70
N LEU A 92 -8.27 -12.11 4.88
CA LEU A 92 -8.39 -11.42 3.59
C LEU A 92 -9.35 -12.19 2.68
N GLU A 93 -10.17 -11.45 1.95
CA GLU A 93 -10.98 -12.04 0.91
C GLU A 93 -10.10 -12.37 -0.31
N PRO A 94 -10.49 -13.36 -1.14
CA PRO A 94 -9.72 -13.73 -2.33
C PRO A 94 -9.50 -12.57 -3.31
N SER A 95 -10.46 -11.63 -3.40
CA SER A 95 -10.34 -10.42 -4.21
C SER A 95 -9.24 -9.50 -3.70
N ASP A 96 -9.22 -9.21 -2.39
CA ASP A 96 -8.19 -8.40 -1.75
C ASP A 96 -6.79 -9.01 -1.97
N LEU A 97 -6.68 -10.32 -1.79
CA LEU A 97 -5.42 -11.03 -2.02
C LEU A 97 -4.97 -10.93 -3.49
N ALA A 98 -5.91 -11.02 -4.44
CA ALA A 98 -5.61 -10.86 -5.87
C ALA A 98 -5.15 -9.43 -6.19
N GLN A 99 -5.79 -8.41 -5.61
CA GLN A 99 -5.37 -7.00 -5.76
C GLN A 99 -3.95 -6.79 -5.22
N ILE A 100 -3.66 -7.33 -4.02
CA ILE A 100 -2.31 -7.26 -3.42
C ILE A 100 -1.29 -7.98 -4.30
N GLY A 101 -1.63 -9.16 -4.82
CA GLY A 101 -0.79 -9.91 -5.76
C GLY A 101 -0.48 -9.10 -7.02
N ALA A 102 -1.48 -8.47 -7.61
CA ALA A 102 -1.31 -7.62 -8.79
C ALA A 102 -0.36 -6.43 -8.52
N ALA A 103 -0.51 -5.76 -7.36
CA ALA A 103 0.40 -4.69 -6.95
C ALA A 103 1.85 -5.18 -6.82
N LEU A 104 2.07 -6.34 -6.19
CA LEU A 104 3.40 -6.93 -6.06
C LEU A 104 4.02 -7.28 -7.42
N ILE A 105 3.23 -7.89 -8.32
CA ILE A 105 3.69 -8.23 -9.68
C ILE A 105 4.07 -6.96 -10.45
N LEU A 106 3.26 -5.89 -10.32
CA LEU A 106 3.53 -4.60 -10.93
C LEU A 106 4.85 -4.02 -10.43
N PHE A 107 5.13 -4.08 -9.13
CA PHE A 107 6.38 -3.58 -8.55
C PHE A 107 7.63 -4.34 -8.98
N LEU A 108 7.49 -5.62 -9.37
CA LEU A 108 8.58 -6.43 -9.90
C LEU A 108 8.90 -6.11 -11.38
N GLN A 109 8.07 -5.33 -12.06
CA GLN A 109 8.35 -4.89 -13.42
C GLN A 109 9.43 -3.78 -13.46
N PRO A 110 10.23 -3.70 -14.53
CA PRO A 110 11.13 -2.57 -14.75
C PRO A 110 10.39 -1.23 -14.70
N SER A 111 11.06 -0.18 -14.23
CA SER A 111 10.48 1.17 -14.13
C SER A 111 9.93 1.69 -15.45
N SER A 112 10.55 1.35 -16.58
CA SER A 112 10.08 1.69 -17.93
C SER A 112 8.73 1.05 -18.28
N VAL A 113 8.53 -0.22 -17.89
CA VAL A 113 7.28 -0.96 -18.14
C VAL A 113 6.17 -0.40 -17.27
N ARG A 114 6.47 -0.12 -16.00
CA ARG A 114 5.51 0.50 -15.07
C ARG A 114 5.06 1.87 -15.58
N ALA A 115 5.99 2.73 -15.99
CA ALA A 115 5.67 4.04 -16.54
C ALA A 115 4.74 3.95 -17.77
N ALA A 116 4.95 2.97 -18.65
CA ALA A 116 4.08 2.75 -19.80
C ALA A 116 2.67 2.25 -19.43
N ILE A 117 2.55 1.44 -18.37
CA ILE A 117 1.25 0.94 -17.87
C ILE A 117 0.45 2.10 -17.25
N LEU A 118 1.10 2.96 -16.46
CA LEU A 118 0.43 4.12 -15.84
C LEU A 118 -0.01 5.17 -16.87
N GLN A 119 0.65 5.26 -18.03
CA GLN A 119 0.27 6.17 -19.12
C GLN A 119 -0.91 5.69 -19.97
N GLN A 120 -1.34 4.43 -19.80
CA GLN A 120 -2.41 3.82 -20.60
C GLN A 120 -3.75 3.70 -19.84
N GLN A 121 -3.82 4.19 -18.60
CA GLN A 121 -5.03 4.23 -17.78
C GLN A 121 -5.52 5.68 -17.66
#